data_AF-A0A3N5NCT7-F1
#
_entry.id   AF-A0A3N5NCT7-F1
#
_cell.length_a   1.000
_cell.length_b   1.000
_cell.length_c   1.000
_cell.angle_alpha   90.00
_cell.angle_beta   90.00
_cell.angle_gamma   90.00
#
_symmetry.space_group_name_H-M   'P 1'
#
loop_
_entity.id
_entity.type
_entity.pdbx_description
1 polymer ?
#
loop_
_entity_poly.entity_id
_entity_poly.type
_entity_poly.pdbx_seq_one_letter_code
_entity_poly.pdbx_strand_id
1 'polypeptide(L)'
;MKQRIVITGAAGFIGSHLAEALLNRDCSVVGIDNLLTGDLANIAHLAGRDFVFVKHDVTNYIYISGPVHYVLHWASPASPIDYLELPIPTLKVGALGTHKALGL
;
A
#
# COMPACT_ATOMS: atom_id res chain seq x y z
N MET A 1 15.74 -0.02 -17.19
CA MET A 1 14.46 0.66 -16.92
C MET A 1 14.24 0.65 -15.42
N LYS A 2 13.70 1.74 -14.87
CA LYS A 2 13.42 1.87 -13.44
C LYS A 2 12.29 0.91 -13.04
N GLN A 3 12.47 0.11 -11.99
CA GLN A 3 11.42 -0.79 -11.51
C GLN A 3 10.29 0.03 -10.87
N ARG A 4 9.04 -0.25 -11.27
CA ARG A 4 7.83 0.40 -10.72
C ARG A 4 7.09 -0.59 -9.84
N ILE A 5 7.00 -0.26 -8.56
CA ILE A 5 6.44 -1.13 -7.51
C ILE A 5 5.19 -0.49 -6.94
N VAL A 6 4.12 -1.29 -6.81
CA VAL A 6 2.91 -0.91 -6.08
C VAL A 6 2.99 -1.48 -4.67
N ILE A 7 2.77 -0.66 -3.65
CA ILE A 7 2.71 -1.09 -2.25
C ILE A 7 1.33 -0.75 -1.71
N THR A 8 0.56 -1.74 -1.28
CA THR A 8 -0.66 -1.46 -0.50
C THR A 8 -0.34 -1.43 0.99
N GLY A 9 -1.01 -0.59 1.78
CA GLY A 9 -0.66 -0.38 3.18
C GLY A 9 0.57 0.53 3.33
N ALA A 10 0.81 1.40 2.34
CA ALA A 10 2.03 2.20 2.26
C ALA A 10 2.16 3.25 3.37
N ALA A 11 1.05 3.66 4.00
CA ALA A 11 1.07 4.59 5.13
C ALA A 11 1.15 3.86 6.48
N GLY A 12 1.18 2.52 6.49
CA GLY A 12 1.46 1.70 7.67
C GLY A 12 2.96 1.59 7.96
N PHE A 13 3.29 0.98 9.10
CA PHE A 13 4.69 0.85 9.56
C PHE A 13 5.59 0.15 8.54
N ILE A 14 5.28 -1.08 8.13
CA ILE A 14 6.13 -1.83 7.19
C ILE A 14 6.11 -1.20 5.80
N GLY A 15 4.93 -0.77 5.33
CA GLY A 15 4.74 -0.22 4.00
C GLY A 15 5.56 1.04 3.75
N SER A 16 5.65 1.95 4.72
CA SER A 16 6.41 3.19 4.58
C SER A 16 7.92 2.95 4.52
N HIS A 17 8.44 2.06 5.37
CA HIS A 17 9.86 1.69 5.37
C HIS A 17 10.25 0.95 4.10
N LEU A 18 9.36 0.09 3.57
CA LEU A 18 9.55 -0.55 2.26
C LEU A 18 9.58 0.47 1.13
N ALA A 19 8.67 1.46 1.14
CA ALA A 19 8.66 2.52 0.14
C ALA A 19 9.98 3.31 0.17
N GLU A 20 10.44 3.73 1.35
CA GLU A 20 11.72 4.42 1.50
C GLU A 20 12.91 3.58 0.98
N ALA A 21 12.98 2.32 1.39
CA ALA A 21 14.06 1.41 1.00
C ALA A 21 14.10 1.18 -0.52
N LEU A 22 12.94 1.06 -1.17
CA LEU A 22 12.86 0.90 -2.63
C LEU A 22 13.23 2.19 -3.37
N LEU A 23 12.77 3.35 -2.88
CA LEU A 23 13.17 4.64 -3.45
C LEU A 23 14.69 4.87 -3.33
N ASN A 24 15.32 4.38 -2.26
CA ASN A 24 16.78 4.43 -2.08
C ASN A 24 17.53 3.49 -3.04
N ARG A 25 16.85 2.50 -3.63
CA ARG A 25 17.39 1.59 -4.66
C ARG A 25 17.04 2.03 -6.08
N ASP A 26 16.74 3.32 -6.26
CA ASP A 26 16.30 3.90 -7.53
C ASP A 26 15.11 3.15 -8.14
N CYS A 27 14.11 2.81 -7.32
CA CYS A 27 12.80 2.35 -7.81
C CYS A 27 11.78 3.50 -7.81
N SER A 28 10.71 3.35 -8.61
CA SER A 28 9.51 4.20 -8.56
C SER A 28 8.45 3.48 -7.74
N VAL A 29 7.82 4.17 -6.80
CA VAL A 29 6.87 3.55 -5.86
C VAL A 29 5.50 4.21 -5.97
N VAL A 30 4.46 3.39 -6.11
CA VAL A 30 3.06 3.80 -5.95
C VAL A 30 2.55 3.24 -4.63
N GLY A 31 2.38 4.11 -3.63
CA GLY A 31 1.80 3.75 -2.34
C GLY A 31 0.28 3.86 -2.36
N ILE A 32 -0.42 2.80 -1.98
CA ILE A 32 -1.87 2.74 -1.85
C ILE A 32 -2.22 2.56 -0.38
N ASP A 33 -3.08 3.41 0.16
CA ASP A 33 -3.59 3.27 1.52
C ASP A 33 -4.94 3.98 1.67
N ASN A 34 -5.85 3.49 2.51
CA ASN A 34 -7.11 4.18 2.81
C ASN A 34 -7.03 5.06 4.08
N LEU A 35 -5.91 4.98 4.81
CA LEU A 35 -5.65 5.64 6.09
C LEU A 35 -6.59 5.16 7.21
N LEU A 36 -7.04 3.91 7.15
CA LEU A 36 -7.85 3.31 8.23
C LEU A 36 -7.03 3.13 9.50
N THR A 37 -5.83 2.55 9.38
CA THR A 37 -4.83 2.42 10.46
C THR A 37 -3.48 3.05 10.10
N GLY A 38 -3.31 3.49 8.85
CA GLY A 38 -2.11 4.17 8.37
C GLY A 38 -2.10 5.67 8.67
N ASP A 39 -0.91 6.25 8.76
CA ASP A 39 -0.71 7.68 9.05
C ASP A 39 0.13 8.33 7.94
N LEU A 40 -0.32 9.49 7.44
CA LEU A 40 0.41 10.28 6.44
C LEU A 40 1.79 10.74 6.95
N ALA A 41 1.97 10.90 8.26
CA ALA A 41 3.27 11.21 8.85
C ALA A 41 4.33 10.14 8.50
N ASN A 42 3.93 8.87 8.32
CA ASN A 42 4.84 7.79 7.95
C ASN A 42 5.41 7.93 6.53
N ILE A 43 4.75 8.68 5.64
CA ILE A 43 5.17 8.85 4.24
C ILE A 43 5.44 10.30 3.85
N ALA A 44 5.26 11.26 4.77
CA ALA A 44 5.46 12.68 4.51
C ALA A 44 6.87 12.99 3.99
N HIS A 45 7.89 12.30 4.52
CA HIS A 45 9.29 12.44 4.11
C HIS A 45 9.59 11.89 2.70
N LEU A 46 8.67 11.13 2.10
CA LEU A 46 8.79 10.60 0.74
C LEU A 46 8.27 11.58 -0.33
N ALA A 47 7.59 12.66 0.09
CA ALA A 47 7.09 13.68 -0.83
C ALA A 47 8.23 14.32 -1.63
N GLY A 48 8.01 14.54 -2.92
CA GLY A 48 9.02 15.08 -3.84
C GLY A 48 10.02 14.06 -4.38
N ARG A 49 9.98 12.80 -3.91
CA ARG A 49 10.69 11.67 -4.53
C ARG A 49 9.84 11.05 -5.64
N ASP A 50 10.34 9.99 -6.28
CA ASP A 50 9.60 9.17 -7.25
C ASP A 50 8.56 8.26 -6.56
N PHE A 51 7.76 8.90 -5.71
CA PHE A 51 6.73 8.30 -4.86
C PHE A 51 5.40 8.95 -5.18
N VAL A 52 4.41 8.14 -5.53
CA VAL A 52 3.03 8.58 -5.74
C VAL A 52 2.16 7.94 -4.68
N PHE A 53 1.44 8.77 -3.91
CA PHE A 53 0.45 8.28 -2.96
C PHE A 53 -0.94 8.30 -3.57
N VAL A 54 -1.68 7.20 -3.41
CA VAL A 54 -3.06 7.03 -3.84
C VAL A 54 -3.89 6.67 -2.62
N LYS A 55 -4.72 7.60 -2.16
CA LYS A 55 -5.69 7.31 -1.10
C LYS A 55 -6.80 6.42 -1.64
N HIS A 56 -6.80 5.14 -1.33
CA HIS A 56 -7.73 4.17 -1.90
C HIS A 56 -7.90 2.93 -1.02
N ASP A 57 -9.13 2.41 -0.98
CA ASP A 57 -9.46 1.14 -0.31
C ASP A 57 -9.32 -0.02 -1.30
N VAL A 58 -8.34 -0.88 -1.03
CA VAL A 58 -7.94 -2.03 -1.85
C VAL A 58 -9.04 -3.08 -2.03
N THR A 59 -10.12 -3.04 -1.23
CA THR A 59 -11.27 -3.92 -1.43
C THR A 59 -12.07 -3.56 -2.69
N ASN A 60 -11.84 -2.37 -3.25
CA ASN A 60 -12.36 -1.92 -4.54
C ASN A 60 -11.39 -2.25 -5.69
N TYR A 61 -11.83 -2.02 -6.93
CA TYR A 61 -10.95 -2.20 -8.09
C TYR A 61 -9.80 -1.19 -8.07
N ILE A 62 -8.57 -1.71 -8.21
CA ILE A 62 -7.35 -0.91 -8.24
C ILE A 62 -6.98 -0.68 -9.71
N TYR A 63 -6.80 0.59 -10.08
CA TYR A 63 -6.38 1.00 -11.42
C TYR A 63 -5.08 1.79 -11.32
N ILE A 64 -3.99 1.21 -11.81
CA ILE A 64 -2.68 1.87 -11.90
C ILE A 64 -2.33 2.04 -13.38
N SER A 65 -2.00 3.27 -13.78
CA SER A 65 -1.54 3.53 -15.14
C SER A 65 -0.06 3.18 -15.32
N GLY A 66 0.27 2.66 -16.50
CA GLY A 66 1.63 2.27 -16.87
C GLY A 66 2.06 0.90 -16.34
N PRO A 67 3.30 0.47 -16.64
CA PRO A 67 3.78 -0.86 -16.31
C PRO A 67 4.01 -1.04 -14.80
N VAL A 68 3.46 -2.11 -14.23
CA VAL A 68 3.75 -2.56 -12.85
C VAL A 68 4.69 -3.75 -12.94
N HIS A 69 5.81 -3.68 -12.19
CA HIS A 69 6.80 -4.77 -12.18
C HIS A 69 6.63 -5.67 -10.95
N TYR A 70 6.25 -5.08 -9.82
CA TYR A 70 6.03 -5.81 -8.57
C TYR A 70 4.85 -5.21 -7.80
N VAL A 71 4.12 -6.08 -7.12
CA VAL A 71 3.06 -5.70 -6.18
C VAL A 71 3.44 -6.25 -4.80
N LEU A 72 3.45 -5.37 -3.82
CA LEU A 72 3.75 -5.67 -2.42
C LEU A 72 2.47 -5.39 -1.61
N HIS A 73 1.74 -6.45 -1.23
CA HIS A 73 0.45 -6.33 -0.56
C HIS A 73 0.56 -6.39 0.97
N TRP A 74 0.68 -5.24 1.63
CA TRP A 74 0.76 -5.10 3.10
C TRP A 74 -0.42 -4.34 3.73
N ALA A 75 -1.50 -4.11 2.99
CA ALA A 75 -2.71 -3.52 3.56
C ALA A 75 -3.41 -4.57 4.43
N SER A 76 -3.53 -4.30 5.72
CA SER A 76 -4.37 -5.07 6.66
C SER A 76 -4.42 -4.35 8.02
N PRO A 77 -5.57 -4.25 8.69
CA PRO A 77 -5.63 -3.91 10.12
C PRO A 77 -5.10 -5.10 10.93
N ALA A 78 -3.78 -5.13 11.18
CA ALA A 78 -3.05 -6.36 11.52
C ALA A 78 -2.76 -6.56 13.03
N SER A 79 -3.35 -5.77 13.93
CA SER A 79 -3.19 -5.96 15.38
C SER A 79 -4.34 -6.78 16.00
N PRO A 80 -4.12 -7.50 17.12
CA PRO A 80 -5.19 -8.20 17.82
C PRO A 80 -6.39 -7.33 18.17
N ILE A 81 -6.16 -6.05 18.49
CA ILE A 81 -7.21 -5.08 18.79
C ILE A 81 -7.98 -4.76 17.50
N ASP A 82 -7.27 -4.43 16.42
CA ASP A 82 -7.89 -4.10 15.13
C ASP A 82 -8.71 -5.27 14.57
N TYR A 83 -8.28 -6.53 14.74
CA TYR A 83 -9.06 -7.68 14.31
C TYR A 83 -10.43 -7.79 15.00
N LEU A 84 -10.51 -7.35 16.25
CA LEU A 84 -11.74 -7.37 17.04
C LEU A 84 -12.63 -6.16 16.74
N GLU A 85 -12.03 -5.00 16.53
CA GLU A 85 -12.76 -3.76 16.22
C GLU A 85 -13.19 -3.66 14.76
N LEU A 86 -12.39 -4.22 13.84
CA LEU A 86 -12.56 -4.14 12.39
C LEU A 86 -12.62 -5.52 11.71
N PRO A 87 -13.41 -6.49 12.20
CA PRO A 87 -13.42 -7.86 11.68
C PRO A 87 -13.87 -7.94 10.22
N ILE A 88 -14.87 -7.14 9.82
CA ILE A 88 -15.37 -7.11 8.45
C ILE A 88 -14.35 -6.45 7.49
N PRO A 89 -13.77 -5.27 7.79
CA PRO A 89 -12.65 -4.73 7.01
C PRO A 89 -11.48 -5.70 6.88
N THR A 90 -11.03 -6.33 7.97
CA THR A 90 -9.93 -7.30 7.93
C THR A 90 -10.24 -8.47 7.00
N LEU A 91 -11.43 -9.07 7.12
CA LEU A 91 -11.86 -10.15 6.22
C LEU A 91 -11.88 -9.71 4.76
N LYS A 92 -12.47 -8.53 4.48
CA LYS A 92 -12.57 -8.00 3.11
C LYS A 92 -11.20 -7.72 2.52
N VAL A 93 -10.28 -7.12 3.27
CA VAL A 93 -8.93 -6.83 2.77
C VAL A 93 -8.17 -8.14 2.51
N GLY A 94 -8.23 -9.11 3.42
CA GLY A 94 -7.59 -10.41 3.26
C GLY A 94 -8.10 -11.23 2.06
N ALA A 95 -9.37 -11.08 1.68
CA ALA A 95 -9.95 -11.79 0.53
C ALA A 95 -10.03 -10.91 -0.73
N LEU A 96 -10.85 -9.86 -0.68
CA LEU A 96 -11.08 -8.97 -1.82
C LEU A 96 -9.83 -8.14 -2.12
N GLY A 97 -9.20 -7.56 -1.10
CA GLY A 97 -7.97 -6.77 -1.27
C GLY A 97 -6.86 -7.56 -1.96
N THR A 98 -6.61 -8.78 -1.49
CA THR A 98 -5.65 -9.69 -2.12
C THR A 98 -6.04 -10.03 -3.56
N HIS A 99 -7.31 -10.40 -3.80
CA HIS A 99 -7.80 -10.71 -5.16
C HIS A 99 -7.62 -9.52 -6.11
N LYS A 100 -7.90 -8.29 -5.68
CA LYS A 100 -7.75 -7.09 -6.51
C LYS A 100 -6.28 -6.75 -6.77
N ALA A 101 -5.41 -6.89 -5.77
CA ALA A 101 -3.97 -6.65 -5.91
C ALA A 101 -3.29 -7.63 -6.87
N LEU A 102 -3.75 -8.88 -6.94
CA LEU A 102 -3.25 -9.88 -7.89
C LEU A 102 -3.62 -9.59 -9.36
N GLY A 103 -4.60 -8.70 -9.59
CA GLY A 103 -5.02 -8.29 -10.94
C GLY A 103 -4.24 -7.10 -11.51
N LEU A 104 -3.21 -6.62 -10.81
CA LEU A 104 -2.37 -5.48 -11.20
C LEU A 104 -1.14 -5.88 -12.02
#